data_AF-A0A0Q7WFC5-F1
#
_entry.id   AF-A0A0Q7WFC5-F1
#
_cell.length_a   1.000
_cell.length_b   1.000
_cell.length_c   1.000
_cell.angle_alpha   90.00
_cell.angle_beta   90.00
_cell.angle_gamma   90.00
#
_symmetry.space_group_name_H-M   'P 1'
#
loop_
_entity.id
_entity.type
_entity.pdbx_description
1 polymer ?
#
loop_
_entity_poly.entity_id
_entity_poly.type
_entity_poly.pdbx_seq_one_letter_code
_entity_poly.pdbx_strand_id
1 'polypeptide(L)'
;MPGRGPACAPAGQRLAALSVKPGEAEVDRVIAWSPQVATDSHRLVENRRVTGPCAKTVKAFLVNTAVLESGEGFDFGKDGSITSREPADLLKPVALAGPPPQNGGQFLMATRVGYRREAQALVSDYLGLWRDGDRWTVASFSQRDALNTGPVKPVLTSTLPVEGVTYFPSLDTPSGQIALTLRETPLTTTLLSFSWRHSQWFQ
;
A
#
# COMPACT_ATOMS: atom_id res chain seq x y z
N MET A 1 -25.24 -4.98 -21.96
CA MET A 1 -25.27 -3.96 -20.88
C MET A 1 -24.40 -4.49 -19.75
N PRO A 2 -23.30 -3.82 -19.37
CA PRO A 2 -22.54 -4.25 -18.20
C PRO A 2 -23.41 -3.97 -16.97
N GLY A 3 -23.85 -5.03 -16.30
CA GLY A 3 -24.67 -4.91 -15.10
C GLY A 3 -23.92 -4.09 -14.05
N ARG A 4 -24.51 -2.99 -13.60
CA ARG A 4 -24.01 -2.29 -12.40
C ARG A 4 -24.02 -3.31 -11.28
N GLY A 5 -22.84 -3.70 -10.81
CA GLY A 5 -22.70 -4.53 -9.61
C GLY A 5 -23.43 -3.88 -8.44
N PRO A 6 -23.74 -4.65 -7.38
CA PRO A 6 -24.40 -4.13 -6.20
C PRO A 6 -23.66 -2.90 -5.66
N ALA A 7 -24.42 -1.85 -5.33
CA ALA A 7 -23.86 -0.63 -4.77
C ALA A 7 -23.25 -0.93 -3.39
N CYS A 8 -22.13 -0.28 -3.06
CA CYS A 8 -21.61 -0.33 -1.70
C CYS A 8 -22.63 0.28 -0.73
N ALA A 9 -22.80 -0.36 0.41
CA ALA A 9 -23.70 0.08 1.47
C ALA A 9 -23.33 1.48 2.01
N PRO A 10 -24.28 2.20 2.62
CA PRO A 10 -24.00 3.45 3.30
C PRO A 10 -23.01 3.25 4.47
N ALA A 11 -22.38 4.35 4.90
CA ALA A 11 -21.48 4.36 6.05
C ALA A 11 -22.16 3.72 7.29
N GLY A 12 -21.39 2.99 8.09
CA GLY A 12 -21.89 2.21 9.23
C GLY A 12 -22.46 0.84 8.88
N GLN A 13 -22.76 0.55 7.61
CA GLN A 13 -23.27 -0.77 7.16
C GLN A 13 -22.33 -1.50 6.21
N ARG A 14 -21.20 -0.87 5.85
CA ARG A 14 -20.25 -1.38 4.84
C ARG A 14 -19.60 -2.69 5.23
N LEU A 15 -19.27 -2.86 6.51
CA LEU A 15 -18.55 -4.04 7.00
C LEU A 15 -19.38 -5.32 6.87
N ALA A 16 -20.70 -5.24 7.08
CA ALA A 16 -21.60 -6.39 6.91
C ALA A 16 -21.70 -6.85 5.45
N ALA A 17 -21.35 -5.99 4.49
CA ALA A 17 -21.31 -6.30 3.07
C ALA A 17 -19.94 -6.83 2.62
N LEU A 18 -19.00 -7.05 3.54
CA LEU A 18 -17.67 -7.58 3.23
C LEU A 18 -17.54 -9.03 3.70
N SER A 19 -16.70 -9.77 3.02
CA SER A 19 -16.25 -11.09 3.42
C SER A 19 -14.77 -11.22 3.14
N VAL A 20 -14.05 -11.97 3.97
CA VAL A 20 -12.59 -12.07 3.90
C VAL A 20 -12.20 -13.52 3.87
N LYS A 21 -11.29 -13.86 2.96
CA LYS A 21 -10.71 -15.19 2.85
C LYS A 21 -9.20 -15.09 2.67
N PRO A 22 -8.43 -16.15 2.97
CA PRO A 22 -7.06 -16.25 2.51
C PRO A 22 -7.00 -16.04 0.98
N GLY A 23 -5.98 -15.31 0.51
CA GLY A 23 -5.75 -15.17 -0.92
C GLY A 23 -5.17 -16.45 -1.53
N GLU A 24 -5.41 -16.65 -2.82
CA GLU A 24 -4.80 -17.74 -3.59
C GLU A 24 -3.38 -17.33 -4.02
N ALA A 25 -2.48 -18.31 -4.14
CA ALA A 25 -1.02 -18.12 -4.14
C ALA A 25 -0.40 -17.54 -5.43
N GLU A 26 -1.10 -16.71 -6.20
CA GLU A 26 -0.60 -16.19 -7.49
C GLU A 26 -0.01 -14.76 -7.42
N VAL A 27 0.60 -14.40 -6.29
CA VAL A 27 1.17 -13.06 -6.07
C VAL A 27 2.26 -12.72 -7.09
N ASP A 28 3.11 -13.69 -7.44
CA ASP A 28 4.24 -13.49 -8.35
C ASP A 28 3.82 -13.22 -9.81
N ARG A 29 2.56 -13.47 -10.17
CA ARG A 29 2.00 -13.08 -11.48
C ARG A 29 1.57 -11.63 -11.55
N VAL A 30 1.27 -11.04 -10.39
CA VAL A 30 0.76 -9.67 -10.28
C VAL A 30 1.87 -8.70 -9.89
N ILE A 31 2.74 -9.10 -8.97
CA ILE A 31 3.79 -8.27 -8.41
C ILE A 31 5.14 -8.68 -8.98
N ALA A 32 5.86 -7.71 -9.55
CA ALA A 32 7.24 -7.85 -9.98
C ALA A 32 8.14 -6.91 -9.18
N TRP A 33 9.05 -7.46 -8.39
CA TRP A 33 10.05 -6.71 -7.63
C TRP A 33 11.14 -6.17 -8.55
N SER A 34 11.71 -5.01 -8.20
CA SER A 34 12.88 -4.52 -8.91
C SER A 34 14.08 -5.46 -8.66
N PRO A 35 15.03 -5.57 -9.61
CA PRO A 35 16.15 -6.51 -9.47
C PRO A 35 16.95 -6.33 -8.17
N GLN A 36 17.13 -5.08 -7.73
CA GLN A 36 17.86 -4.77 -6.51
C GLN A 36 17.09 -5.23 -5.25
N VAL A 37 15.76 -5.11 -5.21
CA VAL A 37 14.96 -5.64 -4.09
C VAL A 37 14.83 -7.17 -4.17
N ALA A 38 14.84 -7.74 -5.37
CA ALA A 38 14.79 -9.19 -5.56
C ALA A 38 16.06 -9.87 -5.01
N THR A 39 17.21 -9.18 -5.02
CA THR A 39 18.43 -9.64 -4.35
C THR A 39 18.41 -9.42 -2.84
N ASP A 40 17.65 -8.44 -2.36
CA ASP A 40 17.40 -8.25 -0.93
C ASP A 40 16.37 -9.26 -0.40
N SER A 41 16.35 -9.46 0.93
CA SER A 41 15.35 -10.33 1.56
C SER A 41 13.98 -9.62 1.64
N HIS A 42 13.07 -9.99 0.75
CA HIS A 42 11.64 -9.74 0.88
C HIS A 42 10.88 -11.05 1.07
N ARG A 43 9.74 -11.02 1.76
CA ARG A 43 8.90 -12.21 1.98
C ARG A 43 7.44 -11.79 2.11
N LEU A 44 6.56 -12.50 1.44
CA LEU A 44 5.12 -12.38 1.65
C LEU A 44 4.77 -12.86 3.07
N VAL A 45 4.21 -11.96 3.87
CA VAL A 45 3.80 -12.19 5.26
C VAL A 45 2.30 -12.44 5.32
N GLU A 46 1.52 -11.73 4.50
CA GLU A 46 0.07 -11.80 4.54
C GLU A 46 -0.53 -11.65 3.15
N ASN A 47 -1.53 -12.48 2.84
CA ASN A 47 -2.31 -12.44 1.61
C ASN A 47 -3.77 -12.72 1.93
N ARG A 48 -4.62 -11.70 1.78
CA ARG A 48 -6.06 -11.79 2.02
C ARG A 48 -6.83 -11.29 0.82
N ARG A 49 -7.97 -11.91 0.55
CA ARG A 49 -8.94 -11.46 -0.44
C ARG A 49 -10.19 -10.96 0.28
N VAL A 50 -10.49 -9.68 0.11
CA VAL A 50 -11.72 -9.02 0.57
C VAL A 50 -12.70 -8.99 -0.58
N THR A 51 -13.89 -9.53 -0.38
CA THR A 51 -14.95 -9.60 -1.39
C THR A 51 -16.21 -8.90 -0.90
N GLY A 52 -16.95 -8.30 -1.82
CA GLY A 52 -18.27 -7.72 -1.56
C GLY A 52 -18.46 -6.36 -2.23
N PRO A 53 -19.67 -5.78 -2.16
CA PRO A 53 -20.01 -4.50 -2.78
C PRO A 53 -19.11 -3.33 -2.38
N CYS A 54 -18.54 -3.39 -1.17
CA CYS A 54 -17.64 -2.37 -0.64
C CYS A 54 -16.15 -2.73 -0.73
N ALA A 55 -15.78 -3.85 -1.35
CA ALA A 55 -14.37 -4.27 -1.38
C ALA A 55 -13.46 -3.23 -2.01
N LYS A 56 -13.91 -2.59 -3.11
CA LYS A 56 -13.16 -1.53 -3.80
C LYS A 56 -12.89 -0.28 -2.96
N THR A 57 -13.62 -0.09 -1.85
CA THR A 57 -13.43 1.07 -0.98
C THR A 57 -12.40 0.80 0.10
N VAL A 58 -11.83 -0.40 0.21
CA VAL A 58 -10.65 -0.64 1.05
C VAL A 58 -9.47 0.12 0.43
N LYS A 59 -8.77 0.93 1.23
CA LYS A 59 -7.67 1.79 0.76
C LYS A 59 -6.36 1.54 1.49
N ALA A 60 -6.42 1.21 2.77
CA ALA A 60 -5.23 0.88 3.56
C ALA A 60 -5.39 -0.46 4.26
N PHE A 61 -4.25 -1.09 4.51
CA PHE A 61 -4.14 -2.35 5.21
C PHE A 61 -2.85 -2.37 6.01
N LEU A 62 -2.92 -2.85 7.25
CA LEU A 62 -1.76 -3.10 8.10
C LEU A 62 -2.14 -4.13 9.17
N VAL A 63 -1.38 -5.23 9.26
CA VAL A 63 -1.42 -6.21 10.37
C VAL A 63 -2.86 -6.50 10.85
N ASN A 64 -3.57 -7.32 10.08
CA ASN A 64 -4.98 -7.67 10.30
C ASN A 64 -5.98 -6.49 10.32
N THR A 65 -5.56 -5.23 10.18
CA THR A 65 -6.43 -4.05 10.17
C THR A 65 -6.55 -3.53 8.74
N ALA A 66 -7.74 -3.20 8.29
CA ALA A 66 -7.97 -2.49 7.04
C ALA A 66 -8.81 -1.23 7.27
N VAL A 67 -8.70 -0.28 6.35
CA VAL A 67 -9.43 0.99 6.41
C VAL A 67 -10.10 1.26 5.08
N LEU A 68 -11.36 1.65 5.14
CA LEU A 68 -12.13 2.09 4.00
C LEU A 68 -11.80 3.55 3.64
N GLU A 69 -12.07 3.95 2.40
CA GLU A 69 -11.93 5.32 1.89
C GLU A 69 -12.64 6.38 2.76
N SER A 70 -13.72 5.99 3.46
CA SER A 70 -14.42 6.84 4.42
C SER A 70 -13.67 7.07 5.73
N GLY A 71 -12.57 6.36 5.97
CA GLY A 71 -11.87 6.31 7.25
C GLY A 71 -12.35 5.21 8.20
N GLU A 72 -13.44 4.49 7.89
CA GLU A 72 -13.93 3.40 8.74
C GLU A 72 -12.88 2.26 8.80
N GLY A 73 -12.43 1.93 10.01
CA GLY A 73 -11.46 0.86 10.27
C GLY A 73 -12.14 -0.46 10.64
N PHE A 74 -11.48 -1.58 10.34
CA PHE A 74 -11.93 -2.90 10.75
C PHE A 74 -10.79 -3.89 10.84
N ASP A 75 -10.93 -4.85 11.75
CA ASP A 75 -9.98 -5.94 11.96
C ASP A 75 -10.50 -7.25 11.35
N PHE A 76 -9.56 -8.07 10.90
CA PHE A 76 -9.79 -9.43 10.46
C PHE A 76 -9.55 -10.42 11.59
N GLY A 77 -10.58 -11.19 11.94
CA GLY A 77 -10.45 -12.37 12.78
C GLY A 77 -9.70 -13.50 12.07
N LYS A 78 -9.17 -14.44 12.87
CA LYS A 78 -8.51 -15.66 12.36
C LYS A 78 -9.49 -16.61 11.67
N ASP A 79 -10.76 -16.53 12.04
CA ASP A 79 -11.90 -17.26 11.49
C ASP A 79 -12.53 -16.57 10.26
N GLY A 80 -11.96 -15.44 9.82
CA GLY A 80 -12.51 -14.65 8.72
C GLY A 80 -13.62 -13.67 9.17
N SER A 81 -13.90 -13.55 10.47
CA SER A 81 -14.78 -12.52 11.00
C SER A 81 -14.23 -11.11 10.74
N ILE A 82 -15.14 -10.14 10.65
CA ILE A 82 -14.81 -8.72 10.49
C ILE A 82 -15.38 -7.99 11.69
N THR A 83 -14.52 -7.26 12.40
CA THR A 83 -14.92 -6.48 13.58
C THR A 83 -14.62 -5.01 13.33
N SER A 84 -15.61 -4.15 13.58
CA SER A 84 -15.42 -2.70 13.47
C SER A 84 -14.35 -2.22 14.45
N ARG A 85 -13.58 -1.22 14.03
CA ARG A 85 -12.56 -0.57 14.86
C ARG A 85 -12.63 0.94 14.66
N GLU A 86 -12.23 1.69 15.69
CA GLU A 86 -11.91 3.09 15.48
C GLU A 86 -10.86 3.25 14.37
N PRO A 87 -10.95 4.32 13.56
CA PRO A 87 -10.01 4.59 12.47
C PRO A 87 -8.58 4.55 13.00
N ALA A 88 -7.80 3.57 12.56
CA ALA A 88 -6.36 3.66 12.71
C ALA A 88 -5.85 4.74 11.74
N ASP A 89 -4.81 5.47 12.14
CA ASP A 89 -4.15 6.54 11.36
C ASP A 89 -3.43 6.04 10.09
N LEU A 90 -3.90 4.95 9.49
CA LEU A 90 -3.31 4.26 8.34
C LEU A 90 -3.52 5.00 7.01
N LEU A 91 -4.54 5.88 6.96
CA LEU A 91 -4.87 6.65 5.75
C LEU A 91 -4.30 8.06 5.74
N LYS A 92 -3.46 8.47 6.69
CA LYS A 92 -2.88 9.82 6.67
C LYS A 92 -1.98 9.99 5.44
N PRO A 93 -2.45 10.67 4.36
CA PRO A 93 -1.64 10.85 3.18
C PRO A 93 -0.52 11.81 3.55
N VAL A 94 0.71 11.51 3.11
CA VAL A 94 1.76 12.50 3.23
C VAL A 94 1.50 13.60 2.21
N ALA A 95 1.19 14.81 2.70
CA ALA A 95 1.20 16.00 1.86
C ALA A 95 2.66 16.32 1.48
N LEU A 96 3.01 16.11 0.22
CA LEU A 96 4.30 16.49 -0.34
C LEU A 96 4.16 17.86 -1.01
N ALA A 97 5.11 18.76 -0.75
CA ALA A 97 5.17 20.07 -1.39
C ALA A 97 5.52 20.00 -2.90
N GLY A 98 6.03 18.85 -3.35
CA GLY A 98 6.29 18.53 -4.74
C GLY A 98 6.72 17.05 -4.84
N PRO A 99 5.90 16.15 -5.40
CA PRO A 99 6.32 14.77 -5.61
C PRO A 99 7.39 14.71 -6.70
N PRO A 100 8.38 13.81 -6.60
CA PRO A 100 9.38 13.71 -7.64
C PRO A 100 8.73 13.26 -8.96
N PRO A 101 9.16 13.84 -10.09
CA PRO A 101 8.71 13.36 -11.39
C PRO A 101 9.22 11.94 -11.60
N GLN A 102 8.33 11.07 -12.05
CA GLN A 102 8.69 9.76 -12.60
C GLN A 102 8.26 9.75 -14.06
N ASN A 103 9.15 9.42 -14.98
CA ASN A 103 8.97 9.45 -16.45
C ASN A 103 7.53 9.19 -16.92
N GLY A 104 6.72 10.24 -17.09
CA GLY A 104 5.33 10.17 -17.58
C GLY A 104 4.27 9.65 -16.59
N GLY A 105 4.66 9.12 -15.42
CA GLY A 105 3.74 8.54 -14.45
C GLY A 105 3.05 9.59 -13.57
N GLN A 106 1.74 9.43 -13.36
CA GLN A 106 0.96 10.22 -12.41
C GLN A 106 1.29 9.77 -10.98
N PHE A 107 1.76 10.69 -10.15
CA PHE A 107 1.89 10.47 -8.70
C PHE A 107 0.52 10.44 -8.03
N LEU A 108 0.30 9.48 -7.13
CA LEU A 108 -0.99 9.29 -6.46
C LEU A 108 -0.93 9.47 -4.95
N MET A 109 0.09 8.90 -4.31
CA MET A 109 0.27 9.01 -2.86
C MET A 109 1.70 8.67 -2.43
N ALA A 110 2.06 9.04 -1.21
CA ALA A 110 3.24 8.52 -0.55
C ALA A 110 2.95 8.19 0.91
N THR A 111 3.71 7.24 1.44
CA THR A 111 3.81 6.89 2.85
C THR A 111 5.26 7.09 3.30
N ARG A 112 5.45 7.55 4.54
CA ARG A 112 6.77 7.83 5.10
C ARG A 112 7.39 6.54 5.62
N VAL A 113 8.62 6.28 5.22
CA VAL A 113 9.44 5.15 5.69
C VAL A 113 10.18 5.51 6.96
N GLY A 114 10.80 6.69 6.97
CA GLY A 114 11.61 7.12 8.10
C GLY A 114 12.29 8.46 7.85
N TYR A 115 13.25 8.74 8.72
CA TYR A 115 14.09 9.92 8.65
C TYR A 115 15.54 9.54 8.86
N ARG A 116 16.42 10.28 8.20
CA ARG A 116 17.86 10.22 8.41
C ARG A 116 18.44 11.62 8.43
N ARG A 117 19.59 11.76 9.07
CA ARG A 117 20.36 13.01 9.03
C ARG A 117 21.48 12.86 8.02
N GLU A 118 21.54 13.77 7.06
CA GLU A 118 22.68 13.94 6.17
C GLU A 118 23.34 15.28 6.49
N ALA A 119 24.59 15.25 6.96
CA ALA A 119 25.30 16.41 7.49
C ALA A 119 24.46 17.14 8.55
N GLN A 120 23.84 18.28 8.22
CA GLN A 120 22.97 19.05 9.11
C GLN A 120 21.51 19.12 8.66
N ALA A 121 21.13 18.38 7.62
CA ALA A 121 19.77 18.38 7.09
C ALA A 121 19.01 17.11 7.50
N LEU A 122 17.73 17.28 7.83
CA LEU A 122 16.81 16.15 7.97
C LEU A 122 16.35 15.73 6.57
N VAL A 123 16.51 14.45 6.27
CA VAL A 123 16.03 13.84 5.04
C VAL A 123 14.94 12.85 5.41
N SER A 124 13.78 12.97 4.76
CA SER A 124 12.68 12.03 4.91
C SER A 124 12.68 11.02 3.77
N ASP A 125 12.55 9.76 4.10
CA ASP A 125 12.46 8.66 3.14
C ASP A 125 11.00 8.24 2.97
N TYR A 126 10.61 7.94 1.73
CA TYR A 126 9.24 7.67 1.34
C TYR A 126 9.14 6.45 0.43
N LEU A 127 7.99 5.80 0.48
CA LEU A 127 7.46 4.98 -0.62
C LEU A 127 6.31 5.76 -1.25
N GLY A 128 6.40 5.99 -2.55
CA GLY A 128 5.34 6.58 -3.35
C GLY A 128 4.70 5.57 -4.30
N LEU A 129 3.49 5.90 -4.74
CA LEU A 129 2.74 5.17 -5.74
C LEU A 129 2.56 6.04 -6.98
N TRP A 130 2.97 5.50 -8.12
CA TRP A 130 2.77 6.10 -9.44
C TRP A 130 1.96 5.18 -10.33
N ARG A 131 1.21 5.80 -11.24
CA ARG A 131 0.47 5.13 -12.30
C ARG A 131 0.95 5.63 -13.66
N ASP A 132 1.32 4.70 -14.53
CA ASP A 132 1.67 4.95 -15.93
C ASP A 132 0.83 4.02 -16.81
N GLY A 133 -0.22 4.57 -17.44
CA GLY A 133 -1.25 3.77 -18.12
C GLY A 133 -1.91 2.75 -17.19
N ASP A 134 -1.73 1.47 -17.49
CA ASP A 134 -2.23 0.33 -16.70
C ASP A 134 -1.18 -0.24 -15.74
N ARG A 135 0.04 0.31 -15.73
CA ARG A 135 1.11 -0.13 -14.84
C ARG A 135 1.13 0.70 -13.57
N TRP A 136 1.26 0.02 -12.44
CA TRP A 136 1.37 0.63 -11.13
C TRP A 136 2.76 0.38 -10.57
N THR A 137 3.42 1.42 -10.10
CA THR A 137 4.79 1.35 -9.59
C THR A 137 4.83 1.88 -8.18
N VAL A 138 5.32 1.06 -7.26
CA VAL A 138 5.75 1.51 -5.93
C VAL A 138 7.24 1.79 -6.02
N ALA A 139 7.62 3.02 -5.72
CA ALA A 139 9.00 3.46 -5.79
C ALA A 139 9.39 4.21 -4.53
N SER A 140 10.66 4.13 -4.16
CA SER A 140 11.19 4.90 -3.06
C SER A 140 11.77 6.22 -3.55
N PHE A 141 11.78 7.21 -2.68
CA PHE A 141 12.55 8.43 -2.87
C PHE A 141 12.86 9.05 -1.51
N SER A 142 13.81 9.97 -1.49
CA SER A 142 14.13 10.77 -0.31
C SER A 142 13.81 12.23 -0.59
N GLN A 143 13.42 12.99 0.41
CA GLN A 143 13.18 14.42 0.29
C GLN A 143 13.82 15.15 1.47
N ARG A 144 14.65 16.14 1.16
CA ARG A 144 15.20 17.06 2.15
C ARG A 144 14.29 18.28 2.32
N ASP A 145 13.80 18.79 1.20
CA ASP A 145 12.82 19.88 1.11
C ASP A 145 12.04 19.78 -0.20
N ALA A 146 11.09 20.69 -0.43
CA ALA A 146 10.22 20.70 -1.62
C ALA A 146 10.97 20.67 -2.95
N LEU A 147 12.16 21.27 -3.01
CA LEU A 147 12.97 21.43 -4.22
C LEU A 147 14.08 20.38 -4.31
N ASN A 148 14.42 19.74 -3.19
CA ASN A 148 15.51 18.80 -3.09
C ASN A 148 14.98 17.38 -2.83
N THR A 149 14.55 16.75 -3.92
CA THR A 149 14.09 15.37 -3.94
C THR A 149 15.14 14.48 -4.58
N GLY A 150 15.50 13.41 -3.89
CA GLY A 150 16.42 12.40 -4.36
C GLY A 150 15.86 11.56 -5.51
N PRO A 151 16.67 10.65 -6.07
CA PRO A 151 16.25 9.82 -7.19
C PRO A 151 15.09 8.88 -6.81
N VAL A 152 14.17 8.70 -7.75
CA VAL A 152 13.09 7.71 -7.66
C VAL A 152 13.65 6.33 -8.02
N LYS A 153 13.67 5.42 -7.05
CA LYS A 153 14.14 4.04 -7.25
C LYS A 153 12.93 3.08 -7.21
N PRO A 154 12.60 2.36 -8.30
CA PRO A 154 11.50 1.40 -8.29
C PRO A 154 11.72 0.28 -7.25
N VAL A 155 10.70 -0.02 -6.46
CA VAL A 155 10.71 -1.10 -5.46
C VAL A 155 9.97 -2.31 -6.02
N LEU A 156 8.76 -2.11 -6.50
CA LEU A 156 7.96 -3.14 -7.16
C LEU A 156 7.00 -2.51 -8.16
N THR A 157 6.48 -3.36 -9.05
CA THR A 157 5.42 -3.01 -9.99
C THR A 157 4.28 -4.00 -9.89
N SER A 158 3.07 -3.53 -10.19
CA SER A 158 1.84 -4.32 -10.18
C SER A 158 1.13 -4.21 -11.52
N THR A 159 0.64 -5.34 -12.03
CA THR A 159 -0.27 -5.41 -13.19
C THR A 159 -1.74 -5.21 -12.79
N LEU A 160 -2.06 -5.29 -11.50
CA LEU A 160 -3.36 -4.90 -10.97
C LEU A 160 -3.34 -3.45 -10.46
N PRO A 161 -4.49 -2.74 -10.51
CA PRO A 161 -4.63 -1.44 -9.87
C PRO A 161 -4.28 -1.48 -8.38
N VAL A 162 -3.35 -0.61 -7.97
CA VAL A 162 -2.96 -0.44 -6.57
C VAL A 162 -3.77 0.74 -6.01
N GLU A 163 -4.67 0.46 -5.08
CA GLU A 163 -5.53 1.46 -4.45
C GLU A 163 -4.88 2.13 -3.24
N GLY A 164 -3.84 1.52 -2.68
CA GLY A 164 -3.06 2.13 -1.62
C GLY A 164 -1.79 1.37 -1.26
N VAL A 165 -0.86 2.10 -0.66
CA VAL A 165 0.41 1.62 -0.14
C VAL A 165 0.60 2.13 1.28
N THR A 166 0.89 1.23 2.20
CA THR A 166 1.23 1.55 3.59
C THR A 166 2.61 0.97 3.91
N TYR A 167 3.31 1.63 4.81
CA TYR A 167 4.58 1.15 5.33
C TYR A 167 4.57 1.16 6.85
N PHE A 168 5.06 0.09 7.45
CA PHE A 168 5.23 -0.02 8.89
C PHE A 168 6.68 -0.35 9.25
N PRO A 169 7.39 0.56 9.95
CA PRO A 169 8.78 0.34 10.29
C PRO A 169 8.95 -0.73 11.37
N SER A 170 10.02 -1.52 11.25
CA SER A 170 10.60 -2.20 12.41
C SER A 170 11.28 -1.15 13.30
N LEU A 171 11.16 -1.32 14.62
CA LEU A 171 11.71 -0.36 15.59
C LEU A 171 13.25 -0.37 15.62
N ASP A 172 13.86 -1.55 15.45
CA ASP A 172 15.27 -1.76 15.79
C ASP A 172 16.14 -2.12 14.58
N THR A 173 15.55 -2.25 13.40
CA THR A 173 16.27 -2.67 12.19
C THR A 173 15.82 -1.85 11.00
N PRO A 174 16.68 -1.66 9.97
CA PRO A 174 16.29 -1.06 8.71
C PRO A 174 15.50 -2.07 7.88
N SER A 175 14.32 -2.41 8.40
CA SER A 175 13.34 -3.28 7.79
C SER A 175 11.94 -2.81 8.15
N GLY A 176 10.95 -3.32 7.46
CA GLY A 176 9.55 -3.03 7.76
C GLY A 176 8.61 -3.88 6.95
N GLN A 177 7.33 -3.54 6.98
CA GLN A 177 6.32 -4.15 6.15
C GLN A 177 5.80 -3.16 5.12
N ILE A 178 5.83 -3.55 3.85
CA ILE A 178 5.09 -2.86 2.79
C ILE A 178 3.76 -3.59 2.66
N ALA A 179 2.65 -2.88 2.83
CA ALA A 179 1.33 -3.41 2.54
C ALA A 179 0.73 -2.73 1.31
N LEU A 180 0.10 -3.54 0.45
CA LEU A 180 -0.54 -3.13 -0.79
C LEU A 180 -2.03 -3.49 -0.75
N THR A 181 -2.85 -2.56 -1.24
CA THR A 181 -4.26 -2.79 -1.50
C THR A 181 -4.45 -2.86 -3.01
N LEU A 182 -4.78 -4.04 -3.56
CA LEU A 182 -4.88 -4.30 -5.00
C LEU A 182 -6.34 -4.54 -5.39
N ARG A 183 -6.86 -3.83 -6.39
CA ARG A 183 -8.20 -4.08 -6.92
C ARG A 183 -8.14 -5.11 -8.03
N GLU A 184 -8.69 -6.30 -7.79
CA GLU A 184 -8.88 -7.33 -8.83
C GLU A 184 -10.12 -7.03 -9.66
N THR A 185 -11.23 -6.71 -8.99
CA THR A 185 -12.51 -6.35 -9.60
C THR A 185 -13.20 -5.28 -8.76
N PRO A 186 -14.31 -4.68 -9.23
CA PRO A 186 -15.10 -3.77 -8.38
C PRO A 186 -15.63 -4.40 -7.09
N LEU A 187 -15.68 -5.73 -7.00
CA LEU A 187 -16.20 -6.50 -5.86
C LEU A 187 -15.10 -7.29 -5.14
N THR A 188 -13.84 -7.14 -5.54
CA THR A 188 -12.73 -7.95 -5.02
C THR A 188 -11.47 -7.11 -4.90
N THR A 189 -10.95 -7.06 -3.68
CA THR A 189 -9.71 -6.39 -3.33
C THR A 189 -8.79 -7.37 -2.64
N THR A 190 -7.55 -7.46 -3.09
CA THR A 190 -6.51 -8.30 -2.52
C THR A 190 -5.56 -7.44 -1.69
N LEU A 191 -5.30 -7.89 -0.47
CA LEU A 191 -4.44 -7.23 0.50
C LEU A 191 -3.19 -8.06 0.66
N LEU A 192 -2.05 -7.47 0.34
CA LEU A 192 -0.75 -8.11 0.45
C LEU A 192 0.09 -7.36 1.48
N SER A 193 0.83 -8.10 2.32
CA SER A 193 1.87 -7.53 3.17
C SER A 193 3.17 -8.28 2.95
N PHE A 194 4.26 -7.54 2.75
CA PHE A 194 5.59 -8.09 2.57
C PHE A 194 6.53 -7.53 3.62
N SER A 195 7.27 -8.39 4.31
CA SER A 195 8.43 -7.95 5.06
C SER A 195 9.54 -7.58 4.06
N TRP A 196 10.17 -6.43 4.24
CA TRP A 196 11.25 -5.93 3.38
C TRP A 196 12.41 -5.45 4.25
N ARG A 197 13.60 -6.01 4.02
CA ARG A 197 14.86 -5.50 4.58
C ARG A 197 15.49 -4.52 3.59
N HIS A 198 15.88 -3.34 4.05
CA HIS A 198 16.28 -2.22 3.18
C HIS A 198 17.47 -1.42 3.76
N SER A 199 18.35 -2.10 4.50
CA SER A 199 19.51 -1.51 5.19
C SER A 199 20.37 -0.57 4.35
N GLN A 200 20.49 -0.82 3.04
CA GLN A 200 21.30 -0.01 2.13
C GLN A 200 20.48 0.71 1.06
N TRP A 201 19.15 0.61 1.09
CA TRP A 201 18.32 1.09 -0.01
C TRP A 201 18.24 2.63 -0.09
N PHE A 202 18.11 3.26 1.07
CA PHE A 202 17.99 4.72 1.23
C PHE A 202 19.32 5.44 1.46
N GLN A 203 20.44 4.70 1.39
CA GLN A 203 21.78 5.26 1.44
C GLN A 203 22.15 5.94 0.11
#